data_AF-A0A965NCV8-F1
#
_entry.id   AF-A0A965NCV8-F1
#
_cell.length_a   1.000
_cell.length_b   1.000
_cell.length_c   1.000
_cell.angle_alpha   90.00
_cell.angle_beta   90.00
_cell.angle_gamma   90.00
#
_symmetry.space_group_name_H-M   'P 1'
#
loop_
_entity.id
_entity.type
_entity.pdbx_description
1 polymer ?
#
loop_
_entity_poly.entity_id
_entity_poly.type
_entity_poly.pdbx_seq_one_letter_code
_entity_poly.pdbx_strand_id
1 'polypeptide(L)' 'MDFRLTASIDASRDAVPAPAPVVRASRQSAATASPAPAIKATNTFDHFIVGPENEMAHGASLAVAKEPGHYYNPLFIH' A
#
# COMPACT_ATOMS: atom_id res chain seq x y z
N MET A 1 2.86 -0.81 49.51
CA MET A 1 1.92 -0.50 48.41
C MET A 1 2.76 -0.36 47.15
N ASP A 2 2.95 -1.47 46.45
CA ASP A 2 4.02 -1.65 45.48
C ASP A 2 3.38 -2.05 44.14
N PHE A 3 3.10 -1.06 43.29
CA PHE A 3 2.60 -1.28 41.95
C PHE A 3 3.76 -1.66 41.03
N ARG A 4 3.99 -2.97 40.85
CA ARG A 4 4.84 -3.47 39.77
C ARG A 4 4.03 -3.50 38.48
N LEU A 5 4.32 -2.52 37.63
CA LEU A 5 3.87 -2.44 36.24
C LEU A 5 4.58 -3.54 35.43
N THR A 6 3.99 -4.73 35.34
CA THR A 6 4.35 -5.70 34.30
C THR A 6 3.60 -5.34 33.03
N ALA A 7 4.17 -4.44 32.23
CA ALA A 7 3.75 -4.21 30.86
C ALA A 7 4.14 -5.43 30.01
N SER A 8 3.29 -6.45 30.02
CA SER A 8 3.28 -7.49 28.99
C SER A 8 2.42 -6.97 27.84
N ILE A 9 3.02 -6.16 26.97
CA ILE A 9 2.48 -5.93 25.64
C ILE A 9 2.79 -7.18 24.81
N ASP A 10 1.96 -8.20 25.01
CA ASP A 10 1.93 -9.35 24.13
C ASP A 10 1.39 -8.93 22.77
N ALA A 11 2.05 -9.43 21.74
CA ALA A 11 1.94 -9.04 20.36
C ALA A 11 0.63 -9.56 19.72
N SER A 12 -0.51 -9.00 20.08
CA SER A 12 -1.77 -9.25 19.36
C SER A 12 -1.90 -8.27 18.20
N ARG A 13 -1.14 -8.52 17.12
CA ARG A 13 -1.53 -8.04 15.80
C ARG A 13 -2.79 -8.82 15.41
N ASP A 14 -3.94 -8.25 15.78
CA ASP A 14 -5.24 -8.64 15.26
C ASP A 14 -5.22 -8.34 13.75
N ALA A 15 -4.76 -9.32 12.98
CA ALA A 15 -4.79 -9.30 11.54
C ALA A 15 -6.25 -9.42 11.14
N VAL A 16 -6.86 -8.28 10.79
CA VAL A 16 -8.15 -8.24 10.12
C VAL A 16 -8.08 -9.22 8.94
N PRO A 17 -8.98 -10.21 8.83
CA PRO A 17 -8.89 -11.20 7.77
C PRO A 17 -8.99 -10.47 6.42
N ALA A 18 -7.90 -10.57 5.65
CA ALA A 18 -7.86 -10.07 4.29
C ALA A 18 -9.04 -10.68 3.50
N PRO A 19 -9.90 -9.86 2.85
CA PRO A 19 -10.95 -10.42 2.02
C PRO A 19 -10.30 -11.22 0.88
N ALA A 20 -10.82 -12.43 0.66
CA ALA A 20 -10.32 -13.42 -0.28
C ALA A 20 -10.01 -12.82 -1.67
N PRO A 21 -8.96 -13.31 -2.37
CA PRO A 21 -8.58 -12.78 -3.67
C PRO A 21 -9.67 -13.14 -4.68
N VAL A 22 -10.41 -12.13 -5.13
CA VAL A 22 -11.29 -12.28 -6.28
C VAL A 22 -10.37 -12.35 -7.51
N VAL A 23 -10.02 -13.57 -7.92
CA VAL A 23 -9.21 -13.83 -9.12
C VAL A 23 -10.03 -13.35 -10.32
N ARG A 24 -9.84 -12.09 -10.72
CA ARG A 24 -10.42 -11.54 -11.93
C ARG A 24 -9.67 -12.15 -13.11
N ALA A 25 -10.33 -13.07 -13.80
CA ALA A 25 -9.81 -13.80 -14.95
C ALA A 25 -8.98 -12.91 -15.88
N SER A 26 -7.76 -13.38 -16.14
CA SER A 26 -6.81 -12.83 -17.09
C SER A 26 -7.43 -12.69 -18.48
N ARG A 27 -7.84 -11.48 -18.86
CA ARG A 27 -7.96 -11.12 -20.28
C ARG A 27 -6.56 -10.84 -20.80
N GLN A 28 -5.85 -11.91 -21.09
CA GLN A 28 -4.61 -11.87 -21.86
C GLN A 28 -5.00 -11.55 -23.31
N SER A 29 -5.21 -10.27 -23.59
CA SER A 29 -5.37 -9.76 -24.95
C SER A 29 -3.98 -9.41 -25.47
N ALA A 30 -3.59 -10.13 -26.51
CA ALA A 30 -2.41 -9.98 -27.37
C ALA A 30 -1.52 -8.75 -27.11
N ALA A 31 -0.25 -9.02 -26.83
CA ALA A 31 0.83 -8.04 -26.78
C ALA A 31 1.11 -7.44 -28.17
N THR A 32 0.33 -6.45 -28.58
CA THR A 32 0.90 -5.27 -29.21
C THR A 32 1.25 -4.35 -28.06
N ALA A 33 2.54 -4.03 -27.88
CA ALA A 33 2.99 -3.10 -26.86
C ALA A 33 2.24 -1.78 -27.04
N SER A 34 1.13 -1.64 -26.30
CA SER A 34 0.42 -0.38 -26.19
C SER A 34 1.46 0.59 -25.66
N PRO A 35 1.57 1.81 -26.23
CA PRO A 35 2.50 2.79 -25.67
C PRO A 35 2.24 2.82 -24.18
N ALA A 36 3.31 2.65 -23.38
CA ALA A 36 3.21 2.72 -21.94
C ALA A 36 2.32 3.93 -21.59
N PRO A 37 1.38 3.81 -20.65
CA PRO A 37 0.49 4.92 -20.31
C PRO A 37 1.34 6.18 -20.17
N ALA A 38 0.92 7.26 -20.84
CA ALA A 38 1.67 8.50 -20.88
C ALA A 38 1.64 9.15 -19.49
N ILE A 39 2.47 8.63 -18.58
CA ILE A 39 2.70 9.20 -17.26
C ILE A 39 3.67 10.37 -17.44
N LYS A 40 3.35 11.51 -16.85
CA LYS A 40 4.27 12.65 -16.83
C LYS A 40 5.55 12.24 -16.10
N ALA A 41 6.71 12.46 -16.73
CA ALA A 41 8.01 12.11 -16.15
C ALA A 41 8.28 12.80 -14.80
N THR A 42 7.59 13.91 -14.50
CA THR A 42 7.68 14.63 -13.23
C THR A 42 6.91 13.95 -12.08
N ASN A 43 6.00 13.03 -12.37
CA ASN A 43 5.21 12.35 -11.34
C ASN A 43 6.00 11.17 -10.74
N THR A 44 7.08 11.47 -10.03
CA THR A 44 7.87 10.50 -9.26
C THR A 44 7.75 10.78 -7.77
N PHE A 45 8.07 9.78 -6.95
CA PHE A 45 8.06 9.94 -5.49
C PHE A 45 9.06 10.99 -5.00
N ASP A 46 10.18 11.18 -5.71
CA ASP A 46 11.23 12.14 -5.35
C ASP A 46 10.77 13.60 -5.47
N HIS A 47 9.81 13.88 -6.35
CA HIS A 47 9.26 15.22 -6.54
C HIS A 47 8.09 15.53 -5.60
N PHE A 48 7.64 14.57 -4.78
CA PHE A 48 6.53 14.75 -3.86
C PHE A 48 7.03 15.16 -2.47
N ILE A 49 6.65 16.36 -2.02
CA ILE A 49 7.06 16.88 -0.71
C ILE A 49 6.26 16.18 0.38
N VAL A 50 6.96 15.51 1.30
CA VAL A 50 6.35 14.77 2.42
C VAL A 50 6.27 15.65 3.67
N GLY A 51 5.14 15.60 4.35
CA GLY A 51 4.89 16.23 5.64
C GLY A 51 3.82 15.48 6.43
N PRO A 52 3.51 15.89 7.67
CA PRO A 52 2.65 15.13 8.58
C PRO A 52 1.27 14.77 8.02
N GLU A 53 0.70 15.63 7.17
CA GLU A 53 -0.64 15.42 6.61
C GLU A 53 -0.66 14.40 5.46
N ASN A 54 0.47 14.20 4.76
CA ASN A 54 0.54 13.34 3.59
C ASN A 54 1.48 12.13 3.75
N GLU A 55 2.16 12.03 4.90
CA GLU A 55 3.12 10.98 5.22
C GLU A 55 2.49 9.58 5.10
N MET A 56 1.28 9.40 5.62
CA MET A 56 0.56 8.13 5.53
C MET A 56 0.23 7.75 4.09
N ALA A 57 -0.30 8.70 3.30
CA ALA A 57 -0.66 8.45 1.90
C ALA A 57 0.58 8.16 1.03
N HIS A 58 1.68 8.88 1.28
CA HIS A 58 2.96 8.65 0.62
C HIS A 58 3.53 7.27 0.95
N GLY A 59 3.54 6.90 2.24
CA GLY A 59 4.00 5.59 2.70
C GLY A 59 3.18 4.42 2.15
N ALA A 60 1.85 4.55 2.15
CA ALA A 60 0.96 3.55 1.57
C ALA A 60 1.21 3.38 0.06
N SER A 61 1.35 4.50 -0.66
CA SER A 61 1.65 4.49 -2.11
C SER A 61 3.00 3.82 -2.40
N LEU A 62 4.03 4.09 -1.59
CA LEU A 62 5.34 3.45 -1.70
C LEU A 62 5.28 1.94 -1.43
N ALA A 63 4.53 1.49 -0.43
CA ALA A 63 4.38 0.07 -0.12
C ALA A 63 3.74 -0.69 -1.28
N VAL A 64 2.67 -0.15 -1.85
CA VAL A 64 2.00 -0.74 -3.03
C VAL A 64 2.90 -0.71 -4.27
N ALA A 65 3.69 0.35 -4.46
CA ALA A 65 4.62 0.44 -5.58
C ALA A 65 5.76 -0.59 -5.49
N LYS A 66 6.21 -0.92 -4.27
CA LYS A 66 7.25 -1.94 -4.03
C LYS A 66 6.73 -3.36 -4.20
N GLU A 67 5.56 -3.65 -3.64
CA GLU A 67 4.94 -4.98 -3.66
C GLU A 67 3.48 -4.86 -4.14
N PRO A 68 3.24 -4.76 -5.46
CA PRO A 68 1.92 -4.51 -6.01
C PRO A 68 0.96 -5.65 -5.72
N GLY A 69 -0.21 -5.31 -5.17
CA GLY A 69 -1.28 -6.27 -4.87
C GLY A 69 -1.14 -7.01 -3.53
N HIS A 70 -0.01 -6.85 -2.82
CA HIS A 70 0.21 -7.48 -1.50
C HIS A 70 -0.29 -6.61 -0.35
N TYR A 71 -0.03 -5.30 -0.43
CA TYR A 71 -0.49 -4.33 0.56
C TYR A 71 -1.58 -3.45 -0.04
N TYR A 72 -2.50 -2.99 0.82
CA TYR A 72 -3.52 -1.98 0.52
C TYR A 72 -4.16 -2.13 -0.88
N ASN A 73 -4.84 -3.25 -1.14
CA ASN A 73 -5.50 -3.53 -2.41
C ASN A 73 -7.03 -3.61 -2.25
N PRO A 74 -7.81 -2.63 -2.74
CA PRO A 74 -7.37 -1.47 -3.51
C PRO A 74 -6.78 -0.36 -2.62
N LEU A 75 -5.80 0.37 -3.16
CA LEU A 75 -5.31 1.59 -2.56
C LEU A 75 -6.24 2.73 -2.97
N PHE A 76 -6.85 3.40 -1.99
CA PHE A 76 -7.74 4.53 -2.20
C PHE A 76 -7.21 5.77 -1.48
N ILE A 77 -7.12 6.90 -2.20
CA ILE A 77 -6.64 8.20 -1.71
C ILE A 77 -7.74 9.23 -2.00
N HIS A 78 -8.03 10.12 -1.05
CA HIS A 78 -9.08 11.14 -1.11
C HIS A 78 -8.57 12.53 -0.70
#